data_AF-A0A959ARK7-F1
#
_entry.id   AF-A0A959ARK7-F1
#
_cell.length_a   1.000
_cell.length_b   1.000
_cell.length_c   1.000
_cell.angle_alpha   90.00
_cell.angle_beta   90.00
_cell.angle_gamma   90.00
#
_symmetry.space_group_name_H-M   'P 1'
#
loop_
_entity.id
_entity.type
_entity.pdbx_description
1 polymer ?
#
loop_
_entity_poly.entity_id
_entity_poly.type
_entity_poly.pdbx_seq_one_letter_code
_entity_poly.pdbx_strand_id
1 'polypeptide(L)'
;ALQEKGFENVKVTTVLHPAWTTDWITERGRQRLKDYGIAPPVDGSVDKNALFQDGPTVECPQCGSGHTEMVSQFGSTACKALYRCLDCKEPFDYFKCH
;
A
#
# COMPACT_ATOMS: atom_id res chain seq x y z
N ALA A 1 -26.21 10.60 8.49
CA ALA A 1 -24.93 11.08 7.90
C ALA A 1 -25.11 11.79 6.54
N LEU A 2 -25.36 11.10 5.42
CA LEU A 2 -25.41 11.76 4.09
C LEU A 2 -26.65 12.65 3.91
N GLN A 3 -27.83 12.17 4.31
CA GLN A 3 -29.07 12.96 4.30
C GLN A 3 -28.99 14.18 5.24
N GLU A 4 -28.41 14.00 6.43
CA GLU A 4 -28.15 15.11 7.39
C GLU A 4 -27.18 16.17 6.85
N LYS A 5 -26.40 15.85 5.82
CA LYS A 5 -25.52 16.78 5.10
C LYS A 5 -26.15 17.34 3.83
N GLY A 6 -27.46 17.13 3.60
CA GLY A 6 -28.21 17.69 2.48
C GLY A 6 -28.16 16.85 1.20
N PHE A 7 -27.62 15.63 1.23
CA PHE A 7 -27.69 14.72 0.09
C PHE A 7 -28.99 13.92 0.14
N GLU A 8 -30.02 14.43 -0.56
CA GLU A 8 -31.38 13.86 -0.50
C GLU A 8 -31.53 12.56 -1.32
N ASN A 9 -30.91 12.49 -2.50
CA ASN A 9 -31.03 11.35 -3.42
C ASN A 9 -29.69 10.62 -3.59
N VAL A 10 -29.39 9.69 -2.69
CA VAL A 10 -28.15 8.89 -2.73
C VAL A 10 -28.45 7.48 -3.24
N LYS A 11 -27.73 7.06 -4.30
CA LYS A 11 -27.73 5.67 -4.75
C LYS A 11 -26.44 4.98 -4.30
N VAL A 12 -26.57 3.98 -3.43
CA VAL A 12 -25.46 3.09 -3.05
C VAL A 12 -25.46 1.88 -3.97
N THR A 13 -24.33 1.57 -4.60
CA THR A 13 -24.16 0.38 -5.43
C THR A 13 -23.06 -0.48 -4.83
N THR A 14 -23.41 -1.68 -4.39
CA THR A 14 -22.45 -2.66 -3.86
C THR A 14 -21.96 -3.55 -5.01
N VAL A 15 -20.66 -3.56 -5.24
CA VAL A 15 -20.03 -4.39 -6.27
C VAL A 15 -19.10 -5.38 -5.57
N LEU A 16 -19.36 -6.67 -5.75
CA LEU A 16 -18.54 -7.75 -5.19
C LEU A 16 -17.58 -8.37 -6.22
N HIS A 17 -17.81 -8.11 -7.51
CA HIS A 17 -17.00 -8.62 -8.60
C HIS A 17 -16.79 -7.54 -9.67
N PRO A 18 -15.56 -7.38 -10.19
CA PRO A 18 -14.32 -8.02 -9.74
C PRO A 18 -13.94 -7.60 -8.32
N ALA A 19 -13.19 -8.46 -7.61
CA ALA A 19 -12.64 -8.10 -6.31
C ALA A 19 -11.73 -6.88 -6.45
N TRP A 20 -11.68 -6.05 -5.42
CA TRP A 20 -10.76 -4.91 -5.38
C TRP A 20 -9.32 -5.41 -5.44
N THR A 21 -8.48 -4.73 -6.21
CA THR A 21 -7.03 -4.99 -6.29
C THR A 21 -6.23 -3.71 -6.18
N THR A 22 -5.01 -3.82 -5.64
CA THR A 22 -4.03 -2.73 -5.60
C THR A 22 -3.66 -2.18 -6.97
N ASP A 23 -3.85 -2.95 -8.04
CA ASP A 23 -3.61 -2.51 -9.41
C ASP A 23 -4.51 -1.32 -9.81
N TRP A 24 -5.64 -1.13 -9.11
CA TRP A 24 -6.53 0.00 -9.35
C TRP A 24 -6.06 1.31 -8.71
N ILE A 25 -4.97 1.29 -7.93
CA ILE A 25 -4.37 2.50 -7.38
C ILE A 25 -3.70 3.27 -8.52
N THR A 26 -4.30 4.42 -8.86
CA THR A 26 -3.75 5.35 -9.87
C THR A 26 -2.35 5.84 -9.51
N GLU A 27 -1.59 6.30 -10.52
CA GLU A 27 -0.26 6.90 -10.32
C GLU A 27 -0.27 8.05 -9.32
N ARG A 28 -1.27 8.94 -9.40
CA ARG A 28 -1.47 10.01 -8.41
C ARG A 28 -1.67 9.47 -7.00
N GLY A 29 -2.37 8.34 -6.86
CA GLY A 29 -2.56 7.66 -5.58
C GLY A 29 -1.24 7.11 -5.03
N ARG A 30 -0.42 6.50 -5.89
CA ARG A 30 0.92 5.99 -5.54
C ARG A 30 1.83 7.11 -5.09
N GLN A 31 1.85 8.23 -5.82
CA GLN A 31 2.62 9.40 -5.42
C GLN A 31 2.18 9.96 -4.07
N ARG A 32 0.86 10.07 -3.83
CA ARG A 32 0.34 10.54 -2.54
C ARG A 32 0.68 9.62 -1.37
N LEU A 33 0.76 8.31 -1.61
CA LEU A 33 1.26 7.37 -0.60
C LEU A 33 2.72 7.67 -0.27
N LYS A 34 3.58 7.82 -1.31
CA LYS A 34 4.99 8.18 -1.13
C LYS A 34 5.14 9.51 -0.37
N ASP A 35 4.40 10.54 -0.77
CA ASP A 35 4.43 11.87 -0.13
C ASP A 35 3.99 11.82 1.35
N TYR A 36 3.08 10.90 1.69
CA TYR A 36 2.66 10.66 3.07
C TYR A 36 3.67 9.82 3.87
N GLY A 37 4.69 9.26 3.22
CA GLY A 37 5.69 8.39 3.86
C GLY A 37 5.32 6.91 3.88
N ILE A 38 4.37 6.48 3.04
CA ILE A 38 4.01 5.06 2.85
C ILE A 38 4.55 4.60 1.50
N ALA A 39 5.31 3.50 1.49
CA ALA A 39 5.75 2.89 0.25
C ALA A 39 4.53 2.25 -0.47
N PRO A 40 4.24 2.62 -1.73
CA PRO A 40 3.13 2.07 -2.49
C PRO A 40 3.39 0.61 -2.88
N PRO A 41 2.34 -0.17 -3.22
CA PRO A 41 2.48 -1.56 -3.62
C PRO A 41 3.39 -1.70 -4.86
N VAL A 42 4.26 -2.70 -4.89
CA VAL A 42 5.13 -2.96 -6.06
C VAL A 42 4.34 -3.77 -7.09
N ASP A 43 4.30 -3.27 -8.33
CA ASP A 43 3.52 -3.89 -9.41
C ASP A 43 3.95 -5.34 -9.66
N GLY A 44 2.96 -6.22 -9.90
CA GLY A 44 3.23 -7.61 -10.24
C GLY A 44 3.66 -8.51 -9.07
N SER A 45 3.77 -8.00 -7.84
CA SER A 45 3.96 -8.84 -6.64
C SER A 45 2.63 -9.47 -6.21
N VAL A 46 1.95 -10.15 -7.15
CA VAL A 46 0.91 -11.09 -6.77
C VAL A 46 1.61 -12.16 -5.95
N ASP A 47 1.19 -12.32 -4.71
CA ASP A 47 1.80 -13.14 -3.64
C ASP A 47 1.81 -14.65 -3.95
N LYS A 48 1.71 -15.04 -5.23
CA LYS A 48 1.73 -16.41 -5.73
C LYS A 48 3.10 -17.08 -5.55
N ASN A 49 4.17 -16.28 -5.38
CA ASN A 49 5.54 -16.76 -5.23
C ASN A 49 6.15 -16.49 -3.84
N ALA A 50 5.36 -16.09 -2.84
CA ALA A 50 5.82 -15.77 -1.48
C ALA A 50 6.66 -16.88 -0.82
N LEU A 51 6.49 -18.13 -1.27
CA LEU A 51 7.19 -19.30 -0.76
C LEU A 51 8.60 -19.48 -1.34
N PHE A 52 8.94 -18.84 -2.47
CA PHE A 52 10.15 -19.17 -3.25
C PHE A 52 10.95 -17.97 -3.77
N GLN A 53 10.50 -16.73 -3.55
CA GLN A 53 11.21 -15.52 -3.97
C GLN A 53 11.56 -14.63 -2.77
N ASP A 54 12.74 -14.03 -2.83
CA ASP A 54 13.07 -12.86 -2.02
C ASP A 54 11.95 -11.82 -2.19
N GLY A 55 11.46 -11.26 -1.08
CA GLY A 55 10.34 -10.32 -1.09
C GLY A 55 10.57 -9.11 -2.02
N PRO A 56 9.52 -8.35 -2.35
CA PRO A 56 9.65 -7.23 -3.28
C PRO A 56 10.69 -6.22 -2.77
N THR A 57 11.49 -5.65 -3.69
CA THR A 57 12.35 -4.52 -3.35
C THR A 57 11.48 -3.28 -3.10
N VAL A 58 11.32 -2.92 -1.82
CA VAL A 58 10.51 -1.77 -1.42
C VAL A 58 11.39 -0.53 -1.26
N GLU A 59 11.13 0.49 -2.07
CA GLU A 59 11.83 1.78 -1.95
C GLU A 59 11.41 2.54 -0.70
N CYS A 60 12.39 3.12 0.00
CA CYS A 60 12.14 4.03 1.10
C CYS A 60 11.45 5.30 0.60
N PRO A 61 10.27 5.68 1.12
CA PRO A 61 9.57 6.88 0.67
C PRO A 61 10.25 8.19 1.12
N GLN A 62 11.20 8.12 2.07
CA GLN A 62 11.91 9.29 2.59
C GLN A 62 13.14 9.66 1.75
N CYS A 63 13.93 8.67 1.34
CA CYS A 63 15.21 8.90 0.64
C CYS A 63 15.31 8.24 -0.74
N GLY A 64 14.32 7.43 -1.14
CA GLY A 64 14.32 6.72 -2.42
C GLY A 64 15.22 5.48 -2.48
N SER A 65 15.93 5.13 -1.40
CA SER A 65 16.80 3.94 -1.40
C SER A 65 15.99 2.64 -1.45
N GLY A 66 16.43 1.69 -2.29
CA GLY A 66 15.95 0.30 -2.29
C GLY A 66 16.63 -0.60 -1.24
N HIS A 67 17.58 -0.07 -0.46
CA HIS A 67 18.27 -0.81 0.59
C HIS A 67 17.41 -0.80 1.87
N THR A 68 16.40 -1.66 1.87
CA THR A 68 15.39 -1.75 2.93
C THR A 68 15.22 -3.19 3.39
N GLU A 69 14.81 -3.36 4.64
CA GLU A 69 14.51 -4.66 5.22
C GLU A 69 13.10 -4.65 5.82
N MET A 70 12.40 -5.78 5.70
CA MET A 70 11.12 -5.98 6.37
C MET A 70 11.37 -6.29 7.85
N VAL A 71 10.82 -5.46 8.73
CA VAL A 71 10.89 -5.66 10.18
C VAL A 71 9.72 -6.51 10.66
N SER A 72 8.53 -6.33 10.08
CA SER A 72 7.32 -7.08 10.40
C SER A 72 6.38 -7.18 9.21
N GLN A 73 5.76 -8.35 9.01
CA GLN A 73 4.72 -8.56 8.00
C GLN A 73 3.42 -7.76 8.26
N PHE A 74 3.29 -7.22 9.47
CA PHE A 74 2.16 -6.41 9.91
C PHE A 74 2.66 -5.07 10.47
N GLY A 75 2.18 -3.98 9.90
CA GLY A 75 2.45 -2.60 10.32
C GLY A 75 1.24 -1.97 11.00
N SER A 76 0.95 -0.71 10.68
CA SER A 76 -0.17 0.03 11.28
C SER A 76 -1.57 -0.53 10.96
N THR A 77 -1.67 -1.34 9.89
CA THR A 77 -2.91 -2.02 9.48
C THR A 77 -2.57 -3.40 8.89
N ALA A 78 -3.55 -4.31 8.81
CA ALA A 78 -3.34 -5.65 8.24
C ALA A 78 -2.84 -5.63 6.78
N CYS A 79 -3.23 -4.62 6.00
CA CYS A 79 -2.81 -4.44 4.62
C CYS A 79 -1.41 -3.82 4.48
N LYS A 80 -0.74 -3.47 5.59
CA LYS A 80 0.60 -2.86 5.58
C LYS A 80 1.61 -3.75 6.28
N ALA A 81 2.85 -3.72 5.81
CA ALA A 81 4.02 -4.30 6.46
C ALA A 81 4.95 -3.18 6.94
N LEU A 82 5.69 -3.41 8.02
CA LEU A 82 6.65 -2.46 8.56
C LEU A 82 8.05 -2.75 7.98
N TYR A 83 8.66 -1.72 7.42
CA TYR A 83 10.01 -1.75 6.86
C TYR A 83 10.92 -0.75 7.57
N ARG A 84 12.23 -0.96 7.45
CA ARG A 84 13.28 -0.02 7.84
C ARG A 84 14.23 0.20 6.69
N CYS A 85 14.56 1.46 6.40
CA CYS A 85 15.61 1.79 5.46
C CYS A 85 16.99 1.60 6.12
N LEU A 86 17.91 0.96 5.43
CA LEU A 86 19.27 0.76 5.93
C LEU A 86 20.20 1.94 5.61
N ASP A 87 19.80 2.86 4.73
CA ASP A 87 20.61 4.04 4.40
C ASP A 87 20.24 5.24 5.28
N CYS A 88 18.96 5.64 5.32
CA CYS A 88 18.52 6.76 6.17
C CYS A 88 18.06 6.34 7.58
N LYS A 89 17.95 5.03 7.86
CA LYS A 89 17.53 4.45 9.16
C LYS A 89 16.07 4.70 9.56
N GLU A 90 15.29 5.38 8.74
CA GLU A 90 13.88 5.64 9.03
C GLU A 90 12.99 4.38 8.88
N PRO A 91 12.08 4.12 9.83
CA PRO A 91 11.03 3.13 9.67
C PRO A 91 9.87 3.68 8.81
N PHE A 92 9.23 2.82 8.04
CA PHE A 92 8.08 3.21 7.21
C PHE A 92 7.13 2.04 6.94
N ASP A 93 5.88 2.36 6.61
CA ASP A 93 4.88 1.37 6.21
C ASP A 93 4.98 1.10 4.69
N TYR A 94 4.87 -0.17 4.30
CA TYR A 94 4.68 -0.64 2.93
C TYR A 94 3.25 -1.15 2.76
N PHE A 95 2.53 -0.69 1.72
CA PHE A 95 1.20 -1.20 1.39
C PHE A 95 1.33 -2.49 0.57
N LYS A 96 0.85 -3.62 1.10
CA LYS A 96 0.97 -4.94 0.46
C LYS A 96 0.02 -5.07 -0.73
N CYS A 97 0.44 -5.86 -1.72
CA CYS A 97 -0.39 -6.19 -2.89
C CYS A 97 -1.54 -7.14 -2.52
N HIS A 98 -2.69 -6.95 -3.16
CA HIS A 98 -3.89 -7.81 -3.04
C HIS A 98 -4.61 -7.97 -4.37
#